data_AF-A0A9Q3P7U4-F1
#
_entry.id   AF-A0A9Q3P7U4-F1
#
_cell.length_a   1.000
_cell.length_b   1.000
_cell.length_c   1.000
_cell.angle_alpha   90.00
_cell.angle_beta   90.00
_cell.angle_gamma   90.00
#
_symmetry.space_group_name_H-M   'P 1'
#
loop_
_entity.id
_entity.type
_entity.pdbx_description
1 polymer ?
#
loop_
_entity_poly.entity_id
_entity_poly.type
_entity_poly.pdbx_seq_one_letter_code
_entity_poly.pdbx_strand_id
1 'polypeptide(L)'
;MSSKVLTFCQACWAEFLSEFHFSITYRPGRLATLPDALSHWDDVYPERGEDFISKNPINFQQLIKQYELQPSRYFAVKVESFSNLIDSIEKKLRQDPQYRSIPQELGKGKSVQDYSLDSSSQLLLFKDWVVVPNDPTIQLRTIQKHDDSPPAGHPGQEKTL
;
A
#
# COMPACT_ATOMS: atom_id res chain seq x y z
N MET A 1 20.41 -40.65 -4.04
CA MET A 1 19.69 -39.63 -4.85
C MET A 1 18.63 -38.99 -3.95
N SER A 2 18.86 -37.78 -3.46
CA SER A 2 17.86 -37.06 -2.66
C SER A 2 16.85 -36.44 -3.61
N SER A 3 15.59 -36.87 -3.53
CA SER A 3 14.49 -36.28 -4.30
C SER A 3 14.16 -34.92 -3.70
N LYS A 4 14.58 -33.83 -4.37
CA LYS A 4 14.16 -32.48 -4.01
C LYS A 4 12.75 -32.25 -4.56
N VAL A 5 11.82 -31.84 -3.71
CA VAL A 5 10.47 -31.45 -4.12
C VAL A 5 10.56 -30.15 -4.91
N LEU A 6 10.02 -30.14 -6.13
CA LEU A 6 9.98 -28.94 -6.97
C LEU A 6 8.91 -27.97 -6.46
N THR A 7 9.17 -26.67 -6.58
CA THR A 7 8.14 -25.65 -6.44
C THR A 7 7.17 -25.69 -7.62
N PHE A 8 5.99 -25.06 -7.47
CA PHE A 8 4.98 -25.02 -8.54
C PHE A 8 5.55 -24.46 -9.86
N CYS A 9 6.27 -23.33 -9.80
CA CYS A 9 6.91 -22.75 -10.98
C CYS A 9 7.95 -23.70 -11.61
N GLN A 10 8.79 -24.34 -10.77
CA GLN A 10 9.80 -25.29 -11.26
C GLN A 10 9.16 -26.51 -11.92
N ALA A 11 8.03 -27.00 -11.42
CA ALA A 11 7.32 -28.12 -12.02
C ALA A 11 6.74 -27.76 -13.41
N CYS A 12 6.09 -26.60 -13.54
CA CYS A 12 5.58 -26.12 -14.83
C CYS A 12 6.71 -25.98 -15.87
N TRP A 13 7.83 -25.39 -15.48
CA TRP A 13 8.98 -25.25 -16.37
C TRP A 13 9.70 -26.58 -16.63
N ALA A 14 9.71 -27.51 -15.68
CA ALA A 14 10.35 -28.82 -15.86
C ALA A 14 9.64 -29.67 -16.93
N GLU A 15 8.32 -29.59 -17.02
CA GLU A 15 7.55 -30.25 -18.08
C GLU A 15 7.97 -29.75 -19.46
N PHE A 16 7.96 -28.44 -19.67
CA PHE A 16 8.39 -27.82 -20.94
C PHE A 16 9.86 -28.10 -21.26
N LEU A 17 10.75 -27.97 -20.28
CA LEU A 17 12.18 -28.16 -20.49
C LEU A 17 12.55 -29.64 -20.75
N SER A 18 11.70 -30.59 -20.39
CA SER A 18 11.95 -32.03 -20.61
C SER A 18 12.06 -32.42 -22.09
N GLU A 19 11.53 -31.60 -22.99
CA GLU A 19 11.64 -31.78 -24.45
C GLU A 19 13.04 -31.47 -25.00
N PHE A 20 13.88 -30.80 -24.22
CA PHE A 20 15.20 -30.35 -24.64
C PHE A 20 16.31 -31.16 -23.99
N HIS A 21 17.40 -31.38 -24.72
CA HIS A 21 18.61 -31.97 -24.17
C HIS A 21 19.56 -30.86 -23.69
N PHE A 22 19.57 -30.58 -22.39
CA PHE A 22 20.37 -29.51 -21.80
C PHE A 22 21.03 -29.93 -20.48
N SER A 23 22.05 -29.16 -20.07
CA SER A 23 22.72 -29.29 -18.77
C SER A 23 22.71 -27.96 -18.05
N ILE A 24 22.23 -27.93 -16.81
CA ILE A 24 22.27 -26.72 -15.96
C ILE A 24 23.65 -26.61 -15.34
N THR A 25 24.38 -25.54 -15.66
CA THR A 25 25.67 -25.22 -15.04
C THR A 25 25.59 -23.85 -14.39
N TYR A 26 26.04 -23.74 -13.14
CA TYR A 26 26.13 -22.44 -12.46
C TYR A 26 27.23 -21.61 -13.11
N ARG A 27 26.90 -20.37 -13.49
CA ARG A 27 27.87 -19.38 -13.93
C ARG A 27 27.88 -18.19 -12.96
N PRO A 28 29.03 -17.83 -12.38
CA PRO A 28 29.12 -16.67 -11.52
C PRO A 28 28.91 -15.39 -12.34
N GLY A 29 28.27 -14.38 -11.74
CA GLY A 29 27.86 -13.15 -12.44
C GLY A 29 29.00 -12.41 -13.16
N ARG A 30 30.23 -12.46 -12.62
CA ARG A 30 31.42 -11.88 -13.27
C ARG A 30 31.71 -12.46 -14.66
N LEU A 31 31.32 -13.70 -14.92
CA LEU A 31 31.48 -14.37 -16.22
C LEU A 31 30.22 -14.31 -17.08
N ALA A 32 29.15 -13.68 -16.57
CA ALA A 32 27.86 -13.56 -17.22
C ALA A 32 27.64 -12.15 -17.82
N THR A 33 28.71 -11.38 -18.05
CA THR A 33 28.61 -9.98 -18.53
C THR A 33 27.86 -9.85 -19.86
N LEU A 34 28.02 -10.81 -20.78
CA LEU A 34 27.32 -10.77 -22.06
C LEU A 34 25.82 -11.04 -21.91
N PRO A 35 25.36 -12.17 -21.33
CA PRO A 35 23.93 -12.39 -21.13
C PRO A 35 23.30 -11.35 -20.20
N ASP A 36 24.04 -10.84 -19.21
CA ASP A 36 23.62 -9.69 -18.41
C ASP A 36 23.38 -8.48 -19.32
N ALA A 37 24.38 -8.00 -20.06
CA ALA A 37 24.23 -6.88 -20.99
C ALA A 37 23.09 -7.05 -22.02
N LEU A 38 22.84 -8.27 -22.50
CA LEU A 38 21.74 -8.55 -23.44
C LEU A 38 20.36 -8.64 -22.78
N SER A 39 20.30 -8.92 -21.48
CA SER A 39 19.07 -8.92 -20.70
C SER A 39 18.65 -7.52 -20.26
N HIS A 40 19.59 -6.57 -20.24
CA HIS A 40 19.28 -5.16 -20.02
C HIS A 40 18.66 -4.59 -21.28
N TRP A 41 17.36 -4.33 -21.20
CA TRP A 41 16.65 -3.55 -22.22
C TRP A 41 16.55 -2.12 -21.71
N ASP A 42 17.16 -1.18 -22.44
CA ASP A 42 17.22 0.24 -22.08
C ASP A 42 15.82 0.87 -21.91
N ASP A 43 14.80 0.28 -22.55
CA ASP A 43 13.40 0.70 -22.44
C ASP A 43 12.67 0.16 -21.20
N VAL A 44 13.28 -0.79 -20.47
CA VAL A 44 12.64 -1.48 -19.33
C VAL A 44 13.29 -1.13 -18.01
N TYR A 45 14.62 -1.02 -17.98
CA TYR A 45 15.37 -0.74 -16.77
C TYR A 45 15.69 0.75 -16.66
N PRO A 46 15.44 1.39 -15.50
CA PRO A 46 15.73 2.79 -15.31
C PRO A 46 17.24 3.02 -15.26
N GLU A 47 17.65 4.17 -15.77
CA GLU A 47 19.02 4.64 -15.60
C GLU A 47 19.27 5.06 -14.14
N ARG A 48 20.54 5.27 -13.79
CA ARG A 48 20.91 5.68 -12.44
C ARG A 48 20.23 7.00 -12.08
N GLY A 49 19.31 6.96 -11.12
CA GLY A 49 18.58 8.14 -10.64
C GLY A 49 17.17 8.29 -11.22
N GLU A 50 16.74 7.37 -12.10
CA GLU A 50 15.36 7.24 -12.55
C GLU A 50 14.67 6.09 -11.81
N ASP A 51 13.36 6.21 -11.57
CA ASP A 51 12.58 5.14 -10.96
C ASP A 51 11.96 4.24 -12.03
N PHE A 52 11.82 2.94 -11.75
CA PHE A 52 11.19 1.97 -12.65
C PHE A 52 9.79 2.42 -13.14
N ILE A 53 9.04 3.12 -12.28
CA ILE A 53 7.71 3.66 -12.59
C ILE A 53 7.79 4.68 -13.74
N SER A 54 8.79 5.56 -13.68
CA SER A 54 8.98 6.63 -14.67
C SER A 54 9.43 6.09 -16.02
N LYS A 55 10.32 5.08 -16.02
CA LYS A 55 10.87 4.47 -17.23
C LYS A 55 9.89 3.52 -17.90
N ASN A 56 9.21 2.68 -17.12
CA ASN A 56 8.25 1.70 -17.63
C ASN A 56 6.91 1.77 -16.88
N PRO A 57 6.05 2.75 -17.21
CA PRO A 57 4.74 2.92 -16.58
C PRO A 57 3.78 1.76 -16.88
N ILE A 58 4.03 0.97 -17.92
CA ILE A 58 3.21 -0.19 -18.28
C ILE A 58 3.42 -1.35 -17.30
N ASN A 59 4.63 -1.51 -16.76
CA ASN A 59 4.91 -2.50 -15.70
C ASN A 59 4.26 -2.15 -14.36
N PHE A 60 3.82 -0.90 -14.18
CA PHE A 60 3.10 -0.42 -13.00
C PHE A 60 1.58 -0.31 -13.24
N GLN A 61 1.02 -1.20 -14.06
CA GLN A 61 -0.43 -1.32 -14.16
C GLN A 61 -0.97 -2.06 -12.93
N GLN A 62 -1.69 -1.34 -12.07
CA GLN A 62 -2.59 -1.99 -11.11
C GLN A 62 -3.55 -2.87 -11.92
N LEU A 63 -3.61 -4.17 -11.59
CA LEU A 63 -4.50 -5.14 -12.25
C LEU A 63 -5.96 -4.68 -12.27
N ILE A 64 -6.33 -3.85 -11.29
CA ILE A 64 -7.61 -3.16 -11.23
C ILE A 64 -7.37 -1.70 -11.59
N LYS A 65 -7.87 -1.29 -12.75
CA LYS A 65 -7.78 0.09 -13.20
C LYS A 65 -8.80 0.93 -12.42
N GLN A 66 -8.37 2.09 -11.93
CA GLN A 66 -9.20 2.94 -11.06
C GLN A 66 -10.55 3.34 -11.70
N TYR A 67 -10.64 3.41 -13.03
CA TYR A 67 -11.89 3.73 -13.74
C TYR A 67 -12.86 2.54 -13.88
N GLU A 68 -12.39 1.30 -13.66
CA GLU A 68 -13.21 0.08 -13.68
C GLU A 68 -13.82 -0.21 -12.30
N LEU A 69 -13.39 0.54 -11.27
CA LEU A 69 -13.99 0.50 -9.95
C LEU A 69 -15.38 1.12 -10.01
N GLN A 70 -16.43 0.28 -9.98
CA GLN A 70 -17.78 0.70 -9.62
C GLN A 70 -17.74 1.28 -8.19
N PRO A 71 -17.82 2.62 -8.00
CA PRO A 71 -17.55 3.23 -6.71
C PRO A 71 -18.52 2.72 -5.63
N SER A 72 -19.76 2.47 -6.01
CA SER A 72 -20.86 2.07 -5.12
C SER A 72 -20.61 0.77 -4.35
N ARG A 73 -20.03 -0.26 -4.98
CA ARG A 73 -19.83 -1.58 -4.36
C ARG A 73 -18.67 -1.59 -3.36
N TYR A 74 -17.61 -0.85 -3.63
CA TYR A 74 -16.46 -0.73 -2.71
C TYR A 74 -16.73 0.28 -1.59
N PHE A 75 -17.47 1.37 -1.86
CA PHE A 75 -17.88 2.32 -0.82
C PHE A 75 -18.75 1.64 0.24
N ALA A 76 -19.71 0.78 -0.13
CA ALA A 76 -20.57 0.10 0.83
C ALA A 76 -19.78 -0.79 1.83
N VAL A 77 -18.82 -1.59 1.32
CA VAL A 77 -17.94 -2.42 2.16
C VAL A 77 -16.98 -1.56 3.01
N LYS A 78 -16.57 -0.40 2.50
CA LYS A 78 -15.70 0.56 3.20
C LYS A 78 -16.43 1.27 4.35
N VAL A 79 -17.70 1.65 4.18
CA VAL A 79 -18.47 2.41 5.19
C VAL A 79 -18.75 1.57 6.44
N GLU A 80 -19.10 0.29 6.30
CA GLU A 80 -19.35 -0.59 7.46
C GLU A 80 -18.06 -0.97 8.21
N SER A 81 -16.91 -1.10 7.52
CA SER A 81 -15.65 -1.45 8.18
C SER A 81 -14.98 -0.27 8.89
N PHE A 82 -15.25 0.97 8.48
CA PHE A 82 -14.62 2.17 9.07
C PHE A 82 -15.48 2.82 10.15
N SER A 83 -16.80 2.61 10.20
CA SER A 83 -17.68 3.19 11.23
C SER A 83 -17.20 2.92 12.66
N ASN A 84 -16.89 1.65 12.96
CA ASN A 84 -16.37 1.26 14.29
C ASN A 84 -15.02 1.91 14.63
N LEU A 85 -14.19 2.18 13.63
CA LEU A 85 -12.89 2.83 13.79
C LEU A 85 -13.08 4.34 14.01
N ILE A 86 -13.96 4.97 13.25
CA ILE A 86 -14.36 6.38 13.38
C ILE A 86 -14.92 6.65 14.78
N ASP A 87 -15.85 5.82 15.26
CA ASP A 87 -16.40 5.93 16.61
C ASP A 87 -15.32 5.79 17.70
N SER A 88 -14.32 4.94 17.46
CA SER A 88 -13.20 4.72 18.38
C SER A 88 -12.26 5.92 18.40
N ILE A 89 -11.95 6.50 17.23
CA ILE A 89 -11.18 7.73 17.08
C ILE A 89 -11.87 8.88 17.82
N GLU A 90 -13.17 9.08 17.59
CA GLU A 90 -13.93 10.17 18.18
C GLU A 90 -13.93 10.09 19.72
N LYS A 91 -14.22 8.90 20.28
CA LYS A 91 -14.20 8.69 21.73
C LYS A 91 -12.84 8.96 22.35
N LYS A 92 -11.76 8.56 21.68
CA LYS A 92 -10.39 8.72 22.19
C LYS A 92 -9.88 10.15 22.04
N LEU A 93 -10.22 10.86 20.96
CA LEU A 93 -9.92 12.30 20.82
C LEU A 93 -10.56 13.12 21.94
N ARG A 94 -11.79 12.78 22.36
CA ARG A 94 -12.45 13.43 23.51
C ARG A 94 -11.72 13.21 24.84
N GLN A 95 -10.94 12.13 24.95
CA GLN A 95 -10.18 11.77 26.15
C GLN A 95 -8.72 12.23 26.09
N ASP A 96 -8.18 12.49 24.90
CA ASP A 96 -6.79 12.87 24.69
C ASP A 96 -6.52 14.28 25.24
N PRO A 97 -5.56 14.44 26.18
CA PRO A 97 -5.25 15.75 26.77
C PRO A 97 -4.77 16.79 25.74
N GLN A 98 -4.23 16.38 24.59
CA GLN A 98 -3.77 17.31 23.56
C GLN A 98 -4.93 17.87 22.72
N TYR A 99 -5.92 17.04 22.40
CA TYR A 99 -6.98 17.40 21.43
C TYR A 99 -8.31 17.77 22.08
N ARG A 100 -8.54 17.43 23.35
CA ARG A 100 -9.83 17.64 24.03
C ARG A 100 -10.33 19.09 24.05
N SER A 101 -9.43 20.08 24.11
CA SER A 101 -9.78 21.50 24.14
C SER A 101 -10.24 22.01 22.77
N ILE A 102 -9.71 21.46 21.67
CA ILE A 102 -9.86 21.99 20.32
C ILE A 102 -11.33 21.93 19.82
N PRO A 103 -12.05 20.80 19.93
CA PRO A 103 -13.47 20.74 19.56
C PRO A 103 -14.35 21.67 20.41
N GLN A 104 -14.00 21.88 21.68
CA GLN A 104 -14.76 22.77 22.58
C GLN A 104 -14.56 24.24 22.21
N GLU A 105 -13.37 24.62 21.75
CA GLU A 105 -13.07 25.98 21.29
C GLU A 105 -13.71 26.27 19.93
N LEU A 106 -13.66 25.30 19.01
CA LEU A 106 -14.36 25.36 17.72
C LEU A 106 -15.88 25.49 17.92
N GLY A 107 -16.47 24.72 18.82
CA GLY A 107 -17.90 24.80 19.15
C GLY A 107 -18.32 26.14 19.80
N LYS A 108 -17.38 26.87 20.39
CA LYS A 108 -17.59 28.23 20.94
C LYS A 108 -17.36 29.33 19.89
N GLY A 109 -17.13 28.97 18.63
CA GLY A 109 -16.88 29.90 17.53
C GLY A 109 -15.48 30.51 17.53
N LYS A 110 -14.54 29.96 18.30
CA LYS A 110 -13.13 30.38 18.23
C LYS A 110 -12.44 29.65 17.08
N SER A 111 -11.74 30.40 16.24
CA SER A 111 -10.86 29.82 15.23
C SER A 111 -9.59 29.29 15.90
N VAL A 112 -9.30 28.01 15.73
CA VAL A 112 -8.11 27.33 16.23
C VAL A 112 -7.24 26.96 15.02
N GLN A 113 -5.93 27.20 15.11
CA GLN A 113 -4.94 27.13 14.02
C GLN A 113 -5.12 25.94 13.07
N ASP A 114 -5.66 26.17 11.88
CA ASP A 114 -5.90 25.19 10.80
C ASP A 114 -6.74 23.96 11.20
N TYR A 115 -7.40 24.00 12.35
CA TYR A 115 -8.31 22.96 12.81
C TYR A 115 -9.73 23.27 12.35
N SER A 116 -10.42 22.25 11.82
CA SER A 116 -11.84 22.29 11.50
C SER A 116 -12.55 21.07 12.06
N LEU A 117 -13.87 21.17 12.21
CA LEU A 117 -14.71 20.05 12.60
C LEU A 117 -15.53 19.64 11.37
N ASP A 118 -15.47 18.37 10.99
CA ASP A 118 -16.33 17.88 9.93
C ASP A 118 -17.79 17.86 10.40
N SER A 119 -18.67 18.45 9.58
CA SER A 119 -20.09 18.58 9.91
C SER A 119 -20.84 17.24 9.84
N SER A 120 -20.33 16.29 9.05
CA SER A 120 -21.00 15.00 8.84
C SER A 120 -20.56 13.90 9.82
N SER A 121 -19.26 13.82 10.10
CA SER A 121 -18.66 12.77 10.94
C SER A 121 -18.28 13.25 12.35
N GLN A 122 -18.38 14.54 12.64
CA GLN A 122 -17.91 15.16 13.89
C GLN A 122 -16.42 14.90 14.19
N LEU A 123 -15.64 14.53 13.18
CA LEU A 123 -14.21 14.30 13.33
C LEU A 123 -13.44 15.63 13.33
N LEU A 124 -12.39 15.67 14.14
CA LEU A 124 -11.43 16.78 14.14
C LEU A 124 -10.51 16.65 12.93
N LEU A 125 -10.41 17.71 12.15
CA LEU A 125 -9.53 17.82 11.00
C LEU A 125 -8.43 18.84 11.28
N PHE A 126 -7.22 18.59 10.78
CA PHE A 126 -6.12 19.54 10.71
C PHE A 126 -5.68 19.66 9.25
N LYS A 127 -5.84 20.85 8.64
CA LYS A 127 -5.55 21.06 7.20
C LYS A 127 -6.22 20.02 6.29
N ASP A 128 -7.50 19.73 6.55
CA ASP A 128 -8.31 18.72 5.83
C ASP A 128 -7.94 17.25 6.08
N TRP A 129 -6.99 16.96 6.99
CA TRP A 129 -6.63 15.59 7.39
C TRP A 129 -7.29 15.20 8.71
N VAL A 130 -7.81 13.97 8.79
CA VAL A 130 -8.38 13.44 10.03
C VAL A 130 -7.30 13.31 11.10
N VAL A 131 -7.52 13.95 12.24
CA VAL A 131 -6.63 13.85 13.39
C VAL A 131 -6.82 12.48 14.04
N VAL A 132 -5.75 11.70 14.11
CA VAL A 132 -5.74 10.41 14.80
C VAL A 132 -5.18 10.63 16.22
N PRO A 133 -5.89 10.22 17.28
CA PRO A 133 -5.43 10.39 18.66
C PRO A 133 -4.10 9.63 18.90
N ASN A 134 -3.35 10.07 19.90
CA ASN A 134 -2.05 9.47 20.23
C ASN A 134 -2.20 8.17 21.03
N ASP A 135 -2.93 7.22 20.47
CA ASP A 135 -3.14 5.88 21.01
C ASP A 135 -2.58 4.84 20.02
N PRO A 136 -1.58 4.03 20.42
CA PRO A 136 -0.90 3.11 19.52
C PRO A 136 -1.85 2.06 18.94
N THR A 137 -2.94 1.71 19.63
CA THR A 137 -3.91 0.74 19.13
C THR A 137 -4.75 1.31 17.99
N ILE A 138 -5.10 2.59 18.06
CA ILE A 138 -5.87 3.27 17.02
C ILE A 138 -5.00 3.56 15.82
N GLN A 139 -3.77 4.04 16.02
CA GLN A 139 -2.83 4.28 14.93
C GLN A 139 -2.56 2.99 14.14
N LEU A 140 -2.24 1.90 14.86
CA LEU A 140 -1.99 0.61 14.24
C LEU A 140 -3.22 0.08 13.50
N ARG A 141 -4.42 0.19 14.09
CA ARG A 141 -5.66 -0.23 13.43
C ARG A 141 -5.99 0.61 12.21
N THR A 142 -5.64 1.90 12.21
CA THR A 142 -5.80 2.81 11.07
C THR A 142 -4.90 2.38 9.92
N ILE A 143 -3.63 2.10 10.21
CA ILE A 143 -2.65 1.60 9.23
C ILE A 143 -3.09 0.24 8.67
N GLN A 144 -3.42 -0.72 9.53
CA GLN A 144 -3.90 -2.04 9.11
C GLN A 144 -5.12 -1.95 8.19
N LYS A 145 -6.11 -1.11 8.53
CA LYS A 145 -7.31 -0.94 7.70
C LYS A 145 -7.04 -0.28 6.36
N HIS A 146 -6.00 0.56 6.28
CA HIS A 146 -5.53 1.12 5.02
C HIS A 146 -4.87 0.03 4.14
N ASP A 147 -3.96 -0.76 4.72
CA ASP A 147 -3.17 -1.76 4.02
C ASP A 147 -3.95 -3.02 3.63
N ASP A 148 -4.90 -3.44 4.47
CA ASP A 148 -5.78 -4.59 4.21
C ASP A 148 -6.94 -4.26 3.26
N SER A 149 -7.01 -3.02 2.77
CA SER A 149 -8.05 -2.64 1.83
C SER A 149 -7.81 -3.33 0.48
N PRO A 150 -8.83 -3.99 -0.12
CA PRO A 150 -8.70 -4.66 -1.41
C PRO A 150 -8.03 -3.84 -2.54
N PRO A 151 -8.20 -2.50 -2.63
CA PRO A 151 -7.51 -1.71 -3.65
C PRO A 151 -6.09 -1.26 -3.28
N ALA A 152 -5.64 -1.38 -2.02
CA ALA A 152 -4.30 -0.95 -1.62
C ALA A 152 -3.19 -1.85 -2.19
N GLY A 153 -3.52 -3.11 -2.52
CA GLY A 153 -2.56 -4.04 -3.11
C GLY A 153 -1.42 -4.40 -2.17
N HIS A 154 -1.63 -4.31 -0.85
CA HIS A 154 -0.63 -4.54 0.21
C HIS A 154 0.70 -3.81 -0.06
N PRO A 155 0.71 -2.47 0.02
CA PRO A 155 1.92 -1.69 -0.19
C PRO A 155 2.99 -2.11 0.82
N GLY A 156 4.24 -2.29 0.34
CA GLY A 156 5.38 -2.52 1.24
C GLY A 156 5.62 -1.31 2.16
N GLN A 157 6.40 -1.50 3.23
CA GLN A 157 6.59 -0.52 4.30
C GLN A 157 6.92 0.90 3.83
N GLU A 158 7.70 1.05 2.76
CA GLU A 158 8.09 2.37 2.21
C GLU A 158 6.92 3.17 1.61
N LYS A 159 5.81 2.51 1.28
CA LYS A 159 4.60 3.13 0.71
C LYS A 159 3.48 3.33 1.74
N THR A 160 3.71 2.90 2.98
CA THR A 160 2.76 2.99 4.10
C THR A 160 3.07 4.17 5.04
N LEU A 161 4.31 4.68 5.03
CA LEU A 161 4.76 5.85 5.81
C LEU A 161 4.49 7.17 5.09
#